data_AF-A0A3M1E2X7-F1
#
_entry.id   AF-A0A3M1E2X7-F1
#
_cell.length_a   1.000
_cell.length_b   1.000
_cell.length_c   1.000
_cell.angle_alpha   90.00
_cell.angle_beta   90.00
_cell.angle_gamma   90.00
#
_symmetry.space_group_name_H-M   'P 1'
#
loop_
_entity.id
_entity.type
_entity.pdbx_description
1 polymer ?
#
loop_
_entity_poly.entity_id
_entity_poly.type
_entity_poly.pdbx_seq_one_letter_code
_entity_poly.pdbx_strand_id
1 'polypeptide(L)'
;MRWAVGLALSLGVCPGLVGCRQKSPDIDIVALEGKIESIEQRSDTDGTITVVYYSEKHQQELAGRGRVTADTEITINGAQAKLADLRKGDRVRGEVRIEKKSGKRVQTVLKIHVTRPKPLDAGEG
;
A
#
# COMPACT_ATOMS: atom_id res chain seq x y z
N MET A 1 -44.59 13.85 64.05
CA MET A 1 -44.23 12.52 64.60
C MET A 1 -43.57 11.73 63.47
N ARG A 2 -42.25 11.48 63.55
CA ARG A 2 -41.62 10.15 63.79
C ARG A 2 -42.32 9.07 62.93
N TRP A 3 -41.70 8.41 61.94
CA TRP A 3 -40.54 7.52 62.05
C TRP A 3 -39.86 7.27 60.67
N ALA A 4 -38.59 6.88 60.74
CA ALA A 4 -37.71 6.51 59.65
C ALA A 4 -37.71 4.98 59.36
N VAL A 5 -36.83 4.59 58.41
CA VAL A 5 -36.30 3.25 58.08
C VAL A 5 -37.10 2.50 57.00
N GLY A 6 -36.54 1.97 55.90
CA GLY A 6 -35.16 1.73 55.49
C GLY A 6 -35.09 1.50 53.96
N LEU A 7 -33.99 1.89 53.30
CA LEU A 7 -32.86 1.03 52.93
C LEU A 7 -33.18 0.05 51.77
N ALA A 8 -32.84 0.45 50.54
CA ALA A 8 -32.33 -0.46 49.52
C ALA A 8 -31.39 0.32 48.59
N LEU A 9 -30.11 0.13 48.88
CA LEU A 9 -28.95 0.58 48.14
C LEU A 9 -28.93 -0.14 46.78
N SER A 10 -29.10 0.57 45.67
CA SER A 10 -28.68 0.08 44.34
C SER A 10 -27.99 1.22 43.59
N LEU A 11 -26.77 1.51 44.04
CA LEU A 11 -25.73 2.17 43.26
C LEU A 11 -25.39 1.28 42.05
N GLY A 12 -26.21 1.37 41.00
CA GLY A 12 -25.87 0.92 39.65
C GLY A 12 -25.13 2.02 38.89
N VAL A 13 -24.02 2.52 39.45
CA VAL A 13 -23.08 3.33 38.69
C VAL A 13 -22.32 2.33 37.82
N CYS A 14 -22.57 2.33 36.50
CA CYS A 14 -21.63 1.79 35.52
C CYS A 14 -20.76 2.95 35.04
N PRO A 15 -19.64 3.30 35.72
CA PRO A 15 -18.71 4.24 35.17
C PRO A 15 -17.89 3.51 34.11
N GLY A 16 -18.00 3.98 32.88
CA GLY A 16 -16.95 3.84 31.88
C GLY A 16 -16.61 2.42 31.45
N LEU A 17 -17.22 1.99 30.36
CA LEU A 17 -16.40 1.54 29.24
C LEU A 17 -16.95 2.23 27.99
N VAL A 18 -16.46 3.45 27.78
CA VAL A 18 -16.28 4.00 26.45
C VAL A 18 -15.47 2.95 25.70
N GLY A 19 -16.18 2.06 25.02
CA GLY A 19 -15.61 1.15 24.05
C GLY A 19 -15.08 2.03 22.92
N CYS A 20 -13.90 2.59 23.11
CA CYS A 20 -12.98 2.89 22.02
C CYS A 20 -12.77 1.56 21.31
N ARG A 21 -13.69 1.25 20.39
CA ARG A 21 -13.57 0.18 19.42
C ARG A 21 -12.32 0.53 18.63
N GLN A 22 -11.18 0.05 19.10
CA GLN A 22 -9.90 0.14 18.44
C GLN A 22 -10.10 -0.56 17.10
N LYS A 23 -10.41 0.23 16.07
CA LYS A 23 -10.31 -0.21 14.69
C LYS A 23 -8.86 -0.61 14.51
N SER A 24 -8.63 -1.91 14.45
CA SER A 24 -7.36 -2.45 13.97
C SER A 24 -6.96 -1.70 12.71
N PRO A 25 -5.68 -1.31 12.55
CA PRO A 25 -5.26 -0.63 11.34
C PRO A 25 -5.56 -1.53 10.14
N ASP A 26 -6.40 -1.03 9.24
CA ASP A 26 -6.73 -1.64 7.95
C ASP A 26 -5.46 -1.58 7.10
N ILE A 27 -4.62 -2.61 7.22
CA ILE A 27 -3.40 -2.80 6.43
C ILE A 27 -3.69 -3.94 5.47
N ASP A 28 -3.78 -3.61 4.19
CA ASP A 28 -3.90 -4.59 3.12
C ASP A 28 -2.59 -4.63 2.33
N ILE A 29 -2.10 -5.83 2.01
CA ILE A 29 -1.00 -6.02 1.07
C ILE A 29 -1.59 -6.63 -0.19
N VAL A 30 -1.45 -5.92 -1.31
CA VAL A 30 -2.01 -6.32 -2.60
C VAL A 30 -0.88 -6.54 -3.59
N ALA A 31 -0.92 -7.67 -4.29
CA ALA A 31 -0.06 -7.91 -5.44
C ALA A 31 -0.69 -7.29 -6.69
N LEU A 32 0.10 -6.53 -7.45
CA LEU A 32 -0.32 -5.90 -8.71
C LEU A 32 0.65 -6.28 -9.81
N GLU A 33 0.12 -6.53 -11.01
CA GLU A 33 0.90 -6.64 -12.24
C GLU A 33 0.40 -5.60 -13.24
N GLY A 34 1.32 -4.88 -13.88
CA GLY A 34 0.95 -3.85 -14.85
C GLY A 34 2.14 -3.26 -15.58
N LYS A 35 1.89 -2.14 -16.27
CA LYS A 35 2.90 -1.40 -17.01
C LYS A 35 3.14 -0.04 -16.35
N ILE A 36 4.40 0.36 -16.18
CA ILE A 36 4.73 1.71 -15.71
C ILE A 36 4.32 2.73 -16.76
N GLU A 37 3.46 3.68 -16.37
CA GLU A 37 3.04 4.79 -17.22
C GLU A 37 3.85 6.07 -16.93
N SER A 38 4.12 6.35 -15.66
CA SER A 38 4.88 7.52 -15.24
C SER A 38 5.71 7.25 -13.99
N ILE A 39 6.81 7.99 -13.89
CA ILE A 39 7.74 7.97 -12.76
C ILE A 39 7.99 9.42 -12.35
N GLU A 40 7.57 9.78 -11.14
CA GLU A 40 7.86 11.05 -10.50
C GLU A 40 9.01 10.82 -9.49
N GLN A 41 10.24 10.86 -9.99
CA GLN A 41 11.43 10.62 -9.19
C GLN A 41 11.80 11.87 -8.39
N ARG A 42 11.99 11.72 -7.07
CA ARG A 42 12.54 12.77 -6.19
C ARG A 42 14.01 12.52 -5.87
N SER A 43 14.41 11.26 -5.75
CA SER A 43 15.79 10.79 -5.64
C SER A 43 15.90 9.34 -6.14
N ASP A 44 17.09 8.74 -6.12
CA ASP A 44 17.34 7.39 -6.60
C ASP A 44 16.55 6.28 -5.88
N THR A 45 16.09 6.54 -4.66
CA THR A 45 15.35 5.58 -3.83
C THR A 45 14.00 6.12 -3.36
N ASP A 46 13.61 7.31 -3.81
CA ASP A 46 12.39 7.97 -3.35
C ASP A 46 11.67 8.63 -4.52
N GLY A 47 10.42 8.24 -4.72
CA GLY A 47 9.58 8.83 -5.76
C GLY A 47 8.19 8.25 -5.76
N THR A 48 7.43 8.54 -6.79
CA THR A 48 6.11 7.94 -7.01
C THR A 48 6.08 7.31 -8.38
N ILE A 49 5.52 6.11 -8.49
CA ILE A 49 5.26 5.47 -9.77
C ILE A 49 3.76 5.37 -10.02
N THR A 50 3.36 5.47 -11.28
CA THR A 50 2.01 5.16 -11.73
C THR A 50 2.07 3.92 -12.60
N VAL A 51 1.32 2.90 -12.23
CA VAL A 51 1.22 1.61 -12.93
C VAL A 51 -0.19 1.47 -13.47
N VAL A 52 -0.32 1.20 -14.76
CA VAL A 52 -1.59 0.81 -15.38
C VAL A 52 -1.72 -0.70 -15.29
N TYR A 53 -2.82 -1.17 -14.72
CA TYR A 53 -3.14 -2.58 -14.54
C TYR A 53 -4.60 -2.86 -14.89
N TYR A 54 -4.88 -4.07 -15.37
CA TYR A 54 -6.26 -4.50 -15.60
C TYR A 54 -6.90 -4.90 -14.27
N SER A 55 -8.06 -4.30 -13.96
CA SER A 55 -8.86 -4.71 -12.80
C SER A 55 -10.01 -5.59 -13.24
N GLU A 56 -9.96 -6.87 -12.88
CA GLU A 56 -11.05 -7.82 -13.17
C GLU A 56 -12.37 -7.38 -12.53
N LYS A 57 -12.31 -6.80 -11.33
CA LYS A 57 -13.48 -6.28 -10.60
C LYS A 57 -14.21 -5.19 -11.38
N HIS A 58 -13.48 -4.36 -12.12
CA HIS A 58 -14.03 -3.25 -12.88
C HIS A 58 -14.06 -3.51 -14.39
N GLN A 59 -13.54 -4.67 -14.84
CA GLN A 59 -13.39 -5.06 -16.24
C GLN A 59 -12.70 -4.02 -17.13
N GLN A 60 -11.80 -3.21 -16.57
CA GLN A 60 -11.11 -2.13 -17.27
C GLN A 60 -9.69 -1.91 -16.75
N GLU A 61 -8.88 -1.21 -17.53
CA GLU A 61 -7.57 -0.72 -17.08
C GLU A 61 -7.73 0.43 -16.08
N LEU A 62 -6.99 0.36 -14.99
CA LEU A 62 -6.92 1.37 -13.95
C LEU A 62 -5.47 1.81 -13.75
N ALA A 63 -5.29 3.07 -13.35
CA ALA A 63 -4.00 3.59 -12.92
C ALA A 63 -3.88 3.54 -11.39
N GLY A 64 -2.86 2.84 -10.89
CA GLY A 64 -2.49 2.78 -9.48
C GLY A 64 -1.26 3.62 -9.19
N ARG A 65 -1.33 4.51 -8.20
CA ARG A 65 -0.21 5.38 -7.78
C ARG A 65 0.41 4.83 -6.49
N GLY A 66 1.68 4.44 -6.56
CA GLY A 66 2.43 3.87 -5.44
C GLY A 66 3.63 4.73 -5.03
N ARG A 67 3.78 4.96 -3.73
CA ARG A 67 4.95 5.64 -3.16
C ARG A 67 6.12 4.66 -3.05
N VAL A 68 7.24 4.98 -3.69
CA VAL A 68 8.51 4.24 -3.56
C VAL A 68 9.38 4.96 -2.54
N THR A 69 9.99 4.19 -1.64
CA THR A 69 10.84 4.64 -0.55
C THR A 69 12.13 3.83 -0.51
N ALA A 70 13.09 4.21 0.35
CA ALA A 70 14.34 3.45 0.52
C ALA A 70 14.12 2.00 0.98
N ASP A 71 12.98 1.72 1.63
CA ASP A 71 12.61 0.37 2.07
C ASP A 71 11.99 -0.48 0.95
N THR A 72 11.76 0.09 -0.23
CA THR A 72 11.20 -0.64 -1.38
C THR A 72 12.28 -1.51 -2.01
N GLU A 73 12.03 -2.81 -2.08
CA GLU A 73 12.90 -3.74 -2.81
C GLU A 73 12.60 -3.65 -4.31
N ILE A 74 13.62 -3.34 -5.11
CA ILE A 74 13.50 -3.23 -6.57
C ILE A 74 14.46 -4.22 -7.21
N THR A 75 13.94 -5.08 -8.07
CA THR A 75 14.73 -6.02 -8.86
C THR A 75 14.38 -5.92 -10.33
N ILE A 76 15.40 -5.93 -11.19
CA ILE A 76 15.24 -5.97 -12.66
C ILE A 76 15.95 -7.24 -13.13
N ASN A 77 15.20 -8.16 -13.73
CA ASN A 77 15.71 -9.45 -14.19
C ASN A 77 16.48 -10.22 -13.09
N GLY A 78 16.02 -10.12 -11.84
CA GLY A 78 16.61 -10.78 -10.67
C GLY A 78 17.81 -10.05 -10.04
N ALA A 79 18.33 -8.97 -10.66
CA ALA A 79 19.38 -8.15 -10.07
C ALA A 79 18.77 -7.00 -9.25
N GLN A 80 19.39 -6.67 -8.11
CA GLN A 80 19.00 -5.51 -7.31
C GLN A 80 19.17 -4.23 -8.13
N ALA A 81 18.18 -3.34 -8.05
CA ALA A 81 18.12 -2.09 -8.81
C ALA A 81 17.61 -0.95 -7.94
N LYS A 82 17.62 0.26 -8.50
CA LYS A 82 17.10 1.49 -7.88
C LYS A 82 15.89 2.01 -8.63
N LEU A 83 15.21 3.01 -8.06
CA LEU A 83 14.08 3.67 -8.73
C LEU A 83 14.52 4.33 -10.04
N ALA A 84 15.72 4.89 -10.06
CA ALA A 84 16.32 5.51 -11.25
C ALA A 84 16.52 4.55 -12.43
N ASP A 85 16.59 3.24 -12.16
CA ASP A 85 16.76 2.22 -13.20
C ASP A 85 15.44 1.83 -13.87
N LEU A 86 14.30 2.19 -13.27
CA LEU A 86 12.97 1.93 -13.82
C LEU A 86 12.69 2.81 -15.03
N ARG A 87 11.90 2.30 -15.97
CA ARG A 87 11.57 2.99 -17.21
C ARG A 87 10.07 2.98 -17.44
N LYS A 88 9.57 4.06 -18.03
CA LYS A 88 8.22 4.06 -18.60
C LYS A 88 8.11 2.91 -19.62
N GLY A 89 7.02 2.16 -19.55
CA GLY A 89 6.78 1.00 -20.39
C GLY A 89 7.27 -0.33 -19.81
N ASP A 90 8.05 -0.34 -18.72
CA ASP A 90 8.43 -1.56 -18.04
C ASP A 90 7.19 -2.34 -17.56
N ARG A 91 7.20 -3.65 -17.77
CA ARG A 91 6.22 -4.55 -17.18
C ARG A 91 6.71 -4.95 -15.79
N VAL A 92 5.85 -4.73 -14.80
CA VAL A 92 6.20 -4.91 -13.40
C VAL A 92 5.17 -5.77 -12.69
N ARG A 93 5.67 -6.57 -11.76
CA ARG A 93 4.87 -7.21 -10.72
C ARG A 93 5.37 -6.69 -9.38
N GLY A 94 4.46 -6.31 -8.48
CA GLY A 94 4.85 -5.72 -7.21
C GLY A 94 3.84 -5.94 -6.10
N GLU A 95 4.28 -5.65 -4.89
CA GLU A 95 3.45 -5.68 -3.69
C GLU A 95 3.29 -4.24 -3.18
N VAL A 96 2.05 -3.85 -2.92
CA VAL A 96 1.69 -2.53 -2.40
C VAL A 96 0.99 -2.70 -1.07
N ARG A 97 1.53 -2.03 -0.05
CA ARG A 97 0.88 -1.87 1.25
C ARG A 97 -0.07 -0.69 1.17
N ILE A 98 -1.34 -0.96 1.41
CA ILE A 98 -2.40 0.05 1.50
C ILE A 98 -2.74 0.23 2.97
N GLU A 99 -2.54 1.43 3.49
CA GLU A 99 -2.86 1.77 4.88
C GLU A 99 -3.88 2.91 4.91
N LYS A 100 -4.84 2.84 5.83
CA LYS A 100 -5.74 3.99 6.11
C LYS A 100 -5.22 4.79 7.30
N LYS A 101 -4.55 5.91 7.03
CA LYS A 101 -4.06 6.85 8.06
C LYS A 101 -4.91 8.12 8.08
N SER A 102 -5.55 8.40 9.21
CA SER A 102 -6.41 9.59 9.40
C SER A 102 -7.47 9.76 8.30
N GLY A 103 -8.09 8.65 7.87
CA GLY A 103 -9.09 8.65 6.80
C GLY A 103 -8.53 8.68 5.37
N LYS A 104 -7.23 8.91 5.19
CA LYS A 104 -6.55 8.91 3.88
C LYS A 104 -5.94 7.54 3.58
N ARG A 105 -6.09 7.08 2.35
CA ARG A 105 -5.38 5.88 1.85
C ARG A 105 -3.95 6.26 1.50
N VAL A 106 -2.99 5.55 2.08
CA VAL A 106 -1.56 5.67 1.80
C VAL A 106 -1.12 4.37 1.13
N GLN A 107 -0.56 4.46 -0.07
CA GLN A 107 -0.07 3.31 -0.83
C GLN A 107 1.45 3.34 -0.86
N THR A 108 2.09 2.43 -0.13
CA THR A 108 3.54 2.28 -0.08
C THR A 108 3.93 1.02 -0.83
N VAL A 109 4.79 1.15 -1.82
CA VAL A 109 5.31 0.01 -2.59
C VAL A 109 6.35 -0.71 -1.75
N LEU A 110 6.16 -2.02 -1.55
CA LEU A 110 7.09 -2.86 -0.81
C LEU A 110 8.10 -3.52 -1.75
N LYS A 111 7.62 -4.05 -2.87
CA LYS A 111 8.44 -4.80 -3.84
C LYS A 111 8.08 -4.44 -5.27
N ILE A 112 9.09 -4.37 -6.12
CA ILE A 112 8.97 -4.23 -7.57
C ILE A 112 9.88 -5.26 -8.22
N HIS A 113 9.29 -6.11 -9.04
CA HIS A 113 10.01 -6.99 -9.94
C HIS A 113 9.73 -6.58 -11.38
N VAL A 114 10.79 -6.27 -12.12
CA VAL A 114 10.73 -5.90 -13.53
C VAL A 114 11.29 -7.05 -14.36
N THR A 115 10.54 -7.43 -15.40
CA THR A 115 11.02 -8.36 -16.42
C THR A 115 11.23 -7.59 -17.71
N ARG A 116 12.48 -7.52 -18.17
CA ARG A 116 12.85 -6.96 -19.48
C ARG A 116 13.38 -8.09 -20.37
N PRO A 117 12.98 -8.15 -21.66
CA PRO A 117 13.63 -9.04 -22.58
C PRO A 117 15.12 -8.69 -22.63
N LYS A 118 15.99 -9.70 -22.52
CA LYS A 118 17.41 -9.54 -22.84
C LYS A 118 17.45 -9.05 -24.30
N PRO A 119 18.21 -7.98 -24.64
CA PRO A 119 18.46 -7.66 -26.03
C PRO A 119 18.94 -8.95 -26.70
N LEU A 120 18.23 -9.44 -27.72
CA LEU A 120 18.81 -10.43 -28.61
C LEU A 120 20.06 -9.75 -29.15
N ASP A 121 21.22 -10.28 -28.77
CA ASP A 121 22.51 -9.80 -29.22
C ASP A 121 22.38 -9.48 -30.72
N ALA A 122 22.50 -8.19 -31.07
CA ALA A 122 22.54 -7.78 -32.45
C ALA A 122 23.68 -8.58 -33.06
N GLY A 123 23.33 -9.54 -33.92
CA GLY A 123 24.30 -10.46 -34.50
C GLY A 123 25.43 -9.65 -35.09
N GLU A 124 26.62 -9.79 -34.50
CA GLU A 124 27.86 -9.54 -35.23
C GLU A 124 27.89 -10.58 -36.34
N GLY A 125 27.63 -10.11 -37.57
CA GLY A 125 27.70 -10.87 -38.81
C GLY A 125 28.10 -9.96 -39.94
#